data_AF-A0A941HJM7-F1
#
_entry.id   AF-A0A941HJM7-F1
#
_cell.length_a   1.000
_cell.length_b   1.000
_cell.length_c   1.000
_cell.angle_alpha   90.00
_cell.angle_beta   90.00
_cell.angle_gamma   90.00
#
_symmetry.space_group_name_H-M   'P 1'
#
loop_
_entity.id
_entity.type
_entity.pdbx_description
1 polymer ?
#
loop_
_entity_poly.entity_id
_entity_poly.type
_entity_poly.pdbx_seq_one_letter_code
_entity_poly.pdbx_strand_id
1 'polypeptide(L)'
;MKEYYNNFMVINYKKVLFVFLPFLLSKFFLNAQIGKSDQSSIYYNWFDSSVNFENTSLFNGVFFNDRYLTINEKHRFFEVPDFLRGSIDYDGQEYFDLSMKYDVHGDEVLVKLKRGYGEITLQLIKSNVHSFTIDNHRFININKKDDNNTSSIHGFHESLLETSIFILLKKHKKNVKRRERNKVVYYEFLSKNEYVLYYNDSYHYVNNKSDFIKVFPKFKKDIDSYYNASRALKRSNKDLFNQTLLRRIFTLLSKEDN
;
A
#
# COMPACT_ATOMS: atom_id res chain seq x y z
N MET A 1 -54.47 59.70 30.01
CA MET A 1 -53.52 60.42 30.88
C MET A 1 -52.13 59.99 30.43
N LYS A 2 -51.48 60.80 29.58
CA LYS A 2 -50.46 61.82 29.93
C LYS A 2 -49.18 61.18 30.48
N GLU A 3 -47.95 61.46 30.07
CA GLU A 3 -47.24 62.29 29.09
C GLU A 3 -45.78 61.77 29.23
N TYR A 4 -45.04 61.36 28.19
CA TYR A 4 -44.22 62.14 27.26
C TYR A 4 -43.00 62.90 27.82
N TYR A 5 -41.84 62.61 27.18
CA TYR A 5 -40.61 63.41 26.99
C TYR A 5 -39.69 63.66 28.22
N ASN A 6 -38.34 63.74 28.12
CA ASN A 6 -37.52 64.13 26.98
C ASN A 6 -36.05 63.67 27.08
N ASN A 7 -35.42 63.59 25.91
CA ASN A 7 -34.00 63.44 25.64
C ASN A 7 -33.15 64.55 26.28
N PHE A 8 -31.84 64.33 26.48
CA PHE A 8 -30.82 65.10 25.74
C PHE A 8 -29.46 64.40 25.73
N MET A 9 -28.95 64.32 24.52
CA MET A 9 -27.65 63.88 24.07
C MET A 9 -26.59 64.92 24.48
N VAL A 10 -25.48 64.49 25.08
CA VAL A 10 -24.21 65.24 25.04
C VAL A 10 -23.15 64.29 24.53
N ILE A 11 -22.90 64.37 23.23
CA ILE A 11 -21.69 63.86 22.61
C ILE A 11 -20.61 64.90 22.86
N ASN A 12 -19.43 64.49 23.35
CA ASN A 12 -18.23 65.27 23.09
C ASN A 12 -17.00 64.37 22.85
N TYR A 13 -16.32 64.70 21.75
CA TYR A 13 -15.33 63.91 21.05
C TYR A 13 -13.90 64.32 21.45
N LYS A 14 -13.12 63.36 21.94
CA LYS A 14 -11.68 63.26 21.67
C LYS A 14 -11.38 61.77 21.47
N LYS A 15 -11.37 61.25 20.22
CA LYS A 15 -10.16 61.01 19.40
C LYS A 15 -8.99 60.60 20.31
N VAL A 16 -8.55 59.35 20.33
CA VAL A 16 -7.71 58.69 19.30
C VAL A 16 -7.96 57.18 19.38
N LEU A 17 -8.57 56.59 18.35
CA LEU A 17 -7.90 55.71 17.37
C LEU A 17 -7.28 54.44 17.99
N PHE A 18 -8.06 53.37 18.13
CA PHE A 18 -7.55 52.01 17.94
C PHE A 18 -8.40 51.33 16.87
N VAL A 19 -8.03 51.67 15.65
CA VAL A 19 -8.46 51.06 14.40
C VAL A 19 -8.06 49.59 14.43
N PHE A 20 -9.04 48.73 14.15
CA PHE A 20 -8.90 47.47 13.41
C PHE A 20 -7.55 46.74 13.56
N LEU A 21 -7.49 45.77 14.47
CA LEU A 21 -6.62 44.61 14.28
C LEU A 21 -7.51 43.39 13.94
N PRO A 22 -8.02 43.28 12.70
CA PRO A 22 -8.66 42.06 12.26
C PRO A 22 -7.55 41.04 11.97
N PHE A 23 -7.88 39.76 12.14
CA PHE A 23 -7.35 38.71 11.26
C PHE A 23 -5.85 38.35 11.37
N LEU A 24 -5.30 38.09 12.56
CA LEU A 24 -3.97 37.47 12.71
C LEU A 24 -3.91 36.31 13.71
N LEU A 25 -5.00 35.57 13.91
CA LEU A 25 -4.98 34.30 14.66
C LEU A 25 -5.48 33.09 13.85
N SER A 26 -5.76 33.25 12.56
CA SER A 26 -6.25 32.17 11.69
C SER A 26 -5.20 31.54 10.76
N LYS A 27 -3.90 31.69 11.04
CA LYS A 27 -2.82 31.10 10.20
C LYS A 27 -1.77 30.30 10.96
N PHE A 28 -2.15 29.60 12.02
CA PHE A 28 -1.27 28.60 12.68
C PHE A 28 -1.80 27.17 12.69
N PHE A 29 -2.80 26.86 11.87
CA PHE A 29 -3.22 25.47 11.61
C PHE A 29 -3.03 25.09 10.14
N LEU A 30 -1.85 25.34 9.59
CA LEU A 30 -1.42 24.71 8.34
C LEU A 30 0.08 24.44 8.44
N ASN A 31 0.40 23.20 8.82
CA ASN A 31 1.52 22.35 8.35
C ASN A 31 1.82 21.28 9.42
N ALA A 32 0.91 20.33 9.58
CA ALA A 32 1.19 19.06 10.27
C ALA A 32 0.99 17.84 9.34
N GLN A 33 1.19 18.04 8.03
CA GLN A 33 1.11 16.98 7.02
C GLN A 33 2.42 16.77 6.26
N ILE A 34 3.54 17.16 6.85
CA ILE A 34 4.87 16.82 6.33
C ILE A 34 5.64 16.21 7.52
N GLY A 35 5.82 14.88 7.52
CA GLY A 35 6.75 14.19 8.44
C GLY A 35 6.16 13.28 9.52
N LYS A 36 4.88 12.88 9.47
CA LYS A 36 4.36 11.87 10.43
C LYS A 36 5.06 10.52 10.31
N SER A 37 5.51 10.10 9.12
CA SER A 37 6.26 8.86 8.90
C SER A 37 7.64 8.86 9.56
N ASP A 38 8.32 9.99 9.52
CA ASP A 38 9.72 10.07 9.93
C ASP A 38 9.82 10.19 11.46
N GLN A 39 8.95 10.99 12.07
CA GLN A 39 8.90 11.08 13.54
C GLN A 39 8.30 9.83 14.19
N SER A 40 7.30 9.18 13.56
CA SER A 40 6.76 7.92 14.08
C SER A 40 7.80 6.80 14.00
N SER A 41 8.47 6.62 12.85
CA SER A 41 9.49 5.58 12.69
C SER A 41 10.66 5.74 13.67
N ILE A 42 11.12 6.97 13.96
CA ILE A 42 12.17 7.22 14.97
C ILE A 42 11.70 6.78 16.37
N TYR A 43 10.47 7.10 16.76
CA TYR A 43 9.93 6.73 18.06
C TYR A 43 9.80 5.20 18.20
N TYR A 44 9.21 4.54 17.20
CA TYR A 44 9.05 3.08 17.21
C TYR A 44 10.40 2.37 17.17
N ASN A 45 11.35 2.82 16.33
CA ASN A 45 12.70 2.26 16.30
C ASN A 45 13.42 2.42 17.64
N TRP A 46 13.28 3.56 18.31
CA TRP A 46 13.86 3.77 19.66
C TRP A 46 13.21 2.85 20.70
N PHE A 47 11.88 2.74 20.67
CA PHE A 47 11.15 1.86 21.57
C PHE A 47 11.54 0.40 21.38
N ASP A 48 11.54 -0.11 20.14
CA ASP A 48 11.93 -1.48 19.80
C ASP A 48 13.43 -1.74 20.07
N SER A 49 14.29 -0.73 19.94
CA SER A 49 15.69 -0.85 20.35
C SER A 49 15.84 -0.92 21.88
N SER A 50 14.91 -0.33 22.62
CA SER A 50 14.89 -0.32 24.09
C SER A 50 14.23 -1.59 24.64
N VAL A 51 13.28 -2.17 23.90
CA VAL A 51 12.59 -3.43 24.18
C VAL A 51 13.14 -4.47 23.22
N ASN A 52 14.23 -5.14 23.59
CA ASN A 52 14.88 -6.20 22.78
C ASN A 52 13.87 -6.97 21.90
N PHE A 53 14.15 -7.11 20.59
CA PHE A 53 13.27 -7.78 19.60
C PHE A 53 12.78 -9.18 20.02
N GLU A 54 13.49 -9.86 20.93
CA GLU A 54 13.07 -11.13 21.53
C GLU A 54 11.74 -11.04 22.30
N ASN A 55 11.33 -9.84 22.71
CA ASN A 55 10.10 -9.57 23.45
C ASN A 55 8.98 -9.00 22.59
N THR A 56 9.17 -8.84 21.27
CA THR A 56 8.13 -8.32 20.36
C THR A 56 7.33 -9.46 19.73
N SER A 57 6.13 -9.15 19.22
CA SER A 57 5.27 -10.13 18.57
C SER A 57 5.92 -10.74 17.31
N LEU A 58 6.86 -10.04 16.67
CA LEU A 58 7.65 -10.55 15.54
C LEU A 58 8.41 -11.85 15.88
N PHE A 59 8.82 -12.04 17.14
CA PHE A 59 9.56 -13.23 17.56
C PHE A 59 8.70 -14.50 17.63
N ASN A 60 7.36 -14.36 17.55
CA ASN A 60 6.43 -15.48 17.50
C ASN A 60 6.35 -16.18 16.13
N GLY A 61 7.15 -15.75 15.14
CA GLY A 61 7.27 -16.42 13.86
C GLY A 61 7.93 -17.81 13.95
N VAL A 62 7.85 -18.58 12.86
CA VAL A 62 8.49 -19.91 12.77
C VAL A 62 9.86 -19.83 12.12
N PHE A 63 10.82 -20.65 12.55
CA PHE A 63 12.13 -20.70 11.91
C PHE A 63 12.03 -21.05 10.43
N PHE A 64 12.63 -20.21 9.58
CA PHE A 64 12.68 -20.46 8.15
C PHE A 64 13.79 -21.46 7.79
N ASN A 65 13.46 -22.46 6.97
CA ASN A 65 14.41 -23.40 6.40
C ASN A 65 14.19 -23.51 4.89
N ASP A 66 15.17 -23.11 4.08
CA ASP A 66 15.04 -23.15 2.63
C ASP A 66 15.24 -24.57 2.10
N ARG A 67 14.21 -25.12 1.47
CA ARG A 67 14.21 -26.48 0.92
C ARG A 67 14.49 -26.51 -0.59
N TYR A 68 14.68 -25.35 -1.22
CA TYR A 68 14.81 -25.24 -2.68
C TYR A 68 16.23 -24.90 -3.10
N LEU A 69 16.92 -25.88 -3.69
CA LEU A 69 18.16 -25.59 -4.40
C LEU A 69 17.84 -24.88 -5.72
N THR A 70 18.27 -23.63 -5.85
CA THR A 70 18.15 -22.82 -7.06
C THR A 70 19.55 -22.56 -7.62
N ILE A 71 19.75 -22.76 -8.93
CA ILE A 71 21.07 -22.65 -9.58
C ILE A 71 21.20 -21.43 -10.49
N ASN A 72 20.19 -20.59 -10.54
CA ASN A 72 20.12 -19.38 -11.37
C ASN A 72 19.33 -18.29 -10.66
N GLU A 73 19.13 -17.15 -11.32
CA GLU A 73 18.37 -16.00 -10.79
C GLU A 73 16.86 -16.27 -10.67
N LYS A 74 16.36 -17.48 -10.99
CA LYS A 74 14.93 -17.82 -10.90
C LYS A 74 14.56 -18.29 -9.50
N HIS A 75 14.66 -17.40 -8.53
CA HIS A 75 14.33 -17.64 -7.12
C HIS A 75 12.86 -17.34 -6.78
N ARG A 76 12.41 -17.82 -5.61
CA ARG A 76 11.04 -17.66 -5.10
C ARG A 76 10.69 -16.27 -4.55
N PHE A 77 11.70 -15.48 -4.20
CA PHE A 77 11.53 -14.17 -3.55
C PHE A 77 11.13 -13.02 -4.51
N PHE A 78 10.57 -11.94 -3.96
CA PHE A 78 10.21 -10.72 -4.68
C PHE A 78 11.46 -9.96 -5.16
N GLU A 79 11.53 -9.66 -6.47
CA GLU A 79 12.62 -8.98 -7.21
C GLU A 79 14.03 -9.59 -7.06
N VAL A 80 14.58 -9.65 -5.85
CA VAL A 80 15.92 -10.15 -5.53
C VAL A 80 15.89 -11.26 -4.49
N PRO A 81 16.92 -12.14 -4.44
CA PRO A 81 16.97 -13.22 -3.47
C PRO A 81 17.45 -12.75 -2.09
N ASP A 82 17.91 -11.50 -1.95
CA ASP A 82 18.54 -10.93 -0.74
C ASP A 82 17.56 -10.15 0.14
N PHE A 83 17.95 -9.93 1.41
CA PHE A 83 17.09 -9.22 2.36
C PHE A 83 17.13 -7.73 2.04
N LEU A 84 15.95 -7.14 1.89
CA LEU A 84 15.77 -5.72 1.63
C LEU A 84 15.26 -5.03 2.90
N ARG A 85 15.50 -3.74 3.01
CA ARG A 85 14.90 -2.94 4.09
C ARG A 85 13.44 -2.66 3.80
N GLY A 86 12.64 -2.59 4.86
CA GLY A 86 11.22 -2.30 4.75
C GLY A 86 10.56 -2.07 6.11
N SER A 87 9.24 -1.90 6.07
CA SER A 87 8.40 -1.77 7.27
C SER A 87 7.22 -2.73 7.21
N ILE A 88 6.63 -3.04 8.36
CA ILE A 88 5.50 -3.97 8.45
C ILE A 88 4.53 -3.54 9.54
N ASP A 89 3.24 -3.63 9.24
CA ASP A 89 2.17 -3.64 10.22
C ASP A 89 1.89 -5.10 10.58
N TYR A 90 2.31 -5.47 11.79
CA TYR A 90 2.18 -6.82 12.33
C TYR A 90 1.42 -6.78 13.66
N ASP A 91 0.28 -7.47 13.71
CA ASP A 91 -0.60 -7.54 14.88
C ASP A 91 -1.07 -6.15 15.38
N GLY A 92 -1.23 -5.21 14.45
CA GLY A 92 -1.67 -3.84 14.73
C GLY A 92 -0.54 -2.91 15.21
N GLN A 93 0.71 -3.37 15.21
CA GLN A 93 1.88 -2.56 15.51
C GLN A 93 2.75 -2.38 14.26
N GLU A 94 3.22 -1.14 14.05
CA GLU A 94 4.18 -0.83 12.99
C GLU A 94 5.62 -1.08 13.45
N TYR A 95 6.38 -1.78 12.63
CA TYR A 95 7.81 -1.99 12.79
C TYR A 95 8.55 -1.46 11.55
N PHE A 96 9.63 -0.72 11.77
CA PHE A 96 10.35 -0.03 10.70
C PHE A 96 11.79 -0.54 10.57
N ASP A 97 12.42 -0.21 9.44
CA ASP A 97 13.81 -0.57 9.13
C ASP A 97 14.11 -2.06 9.34
N LEU A 98 13.16 -2.95 9.06
CA LEU A 98 13.37 -4.38 9.20
C LEU A 98 14.12 -4.93 7.98
N SER A 99 15.03 -5.87 8.21
CA SER A 99 15.64 -6.68 7.16
C SER A 99 14.67 -7.79 6.78
N MET A 100 14.02 -7.69 5.62
CA MET A 100 12.90 -8.56 5.22
C MET A 100 13.07 -9.16 3.83
N LYS A 101 12.38 -10.28 3.59
CA LYS A 101 12.15 -10.85 2.26
C LYS A 101 10.68 -11.21 2.12
N TYR A 102 10.16 -11.04 0.93
CA TYR A 102 8.85 -11.57 0.57
C TYR A 102 9.03 -12.80 -0.31
N ASP A 103 8.65 -13.97 0.20
CA ASP A 103 8.53 -15.17 -0.61
C ASP A 103 7.21 -15.16 -1.40
N VAL A 104 7.32 -14.89 -2.69
CA VAL A 104 6.18 -14.82 -3.61
C VAL A 104 5.60 -16.20 -3.92
N HIS A 105 6.39 -17.27 -3.79
CA HIS A 105 5.90 -18.62 -4.04
C HIS A 105 4.97 -19.10 -2.91
N GLY A 106 5.42 -18.98 -1.66
CA GLY A 106 4.66 -19.32 -0.47
C GLY A 106 3.64 -18.26 -0.05
N ASP A 107 3.76 -17.03 -0.56
CA ASP A 107 2.97 -15.87 -0.11
C ASP A 107 3.21 -15.61 1.40
N GLU A 108 4.50 -15.54 1.77
CA GLU A 108 5.04 -15.51 3.13
C GLU A 108 6.06 -14.37 3.30
N VAL A 109 6.01 -13.67 4.44
CA VAL A 109 6.99 -12.64 4.80
C VAL A 109 8.01 -13.19 5.77
N LEU A 110 9.28 -13.02 5.45
CA LEU A 110 10.42 -13.42 6.27
C LEU A 110 11.10 -12.17 6.83
N VAL A 111 11.42 -12.20 8.12
CA VAL A 111 12.16 -11.13 8.80
C VAL A 111 13.43 -11.70 9.41
N LYS A 112 14.51 -10.95 9.30
CA LYS A 112 15.78 -11.26 9.95
C LYS A 112 15.91 -10.39 11.20
N LEU A 113 16.00 -11.05 12.36
CA LEU A 113 16.10 -10.39 13.66
C LEU A 113 17.42 -10.77 14.35
N LYS A 114 17.91 -9.89 15.21
CA LYS A 114 19.06 -10.19 16.09
C LYS A 114 18.60 -11.04 17.27
N ARG A 115 19.42 -12.03 17.63
CA ARG A 115 19.25 -12.86 18.84
C ARG A 115 20.61 -13.07 19.49
N GLY A 116 20.87 -12.41 20.61
CA GLY A 116 22.21 -12.32 21.19
C GLY A 116 23.25 -11.80 20.18
N TYR A 117 24.32 -12.58 19.96
CA TYR A 117 25.36 -12.27 18.97
C TYR A 117 25.07 -12.78 17.54
N GLY A 118 23.94 -13.48 17.34
CA GLY A 118 23.56 -14.07 16.05
C GLY A 118 22.37 -13.38 15.39
N GLU A 119 22.07 -13.83 14.17
CA GLU A 119 20.86 -13.47 13.43
C GLU A 119 20.00 -14.71 13.25
N ILE A 120 18.68 -14.54 13.35
CA ILE A 120 17.70 -15.58 13.02
C ILE A 120 16.77 -15.07 11.93
N THR A 121 16.30 -15.97 11.07
CA THR A 121 15.24 -15.65 10.10
C THR A 121 13.95 -16.31 10.56
N LEU A 122 12.93 -15.49 10.75
CA LEU A 122 11.58 -15.91 11.13
C LEU A 122 10.63 -15.69 9.97
N GLN A 123 9.79 -16.68 9.70
CA GLN A 123 8.60 -16.55 8.89
C GLN A 123 7.45 -16.05 9.76
N LEU A 124 6.89 -14.90 9.39
CA LEU A 124 5.79 -14.29 10.14
C LEU A 124 4.48 -15.04 9.93
N ILE A 125 3.61 -14.99 10.95
CA ILE A 125 2.27 -15.55 10.87
C ILE A 125 1.44 -14.66 9.93
N LYS A 126 1.08 -15.19 8.77
CA LYS A 126 0.43 -14.44 7.69
C LYS A 126 -0.82 -13.67 8.12
N SER A 127 -1.66 -14.26 8.96
CA SER A 127 -2.90 -13.61 9.44
C SER A 127 -2.64 -12.35 10.27
N ASN A 128 -1.44 -12.21 10.84
CA ASN A 128 -1.07 -11.08 11.67
C ASN A 128 -0.36 -10.00 10.85
N VAL A 129 0.01 -10.26 9.59
CA VAL A 129 0.58 -9.25 8.69
C VAL A 129 -0.57 -8.52 7.99
N HIS A 130 -0.83 -7.27 8.35
CA HIS A 130 -1.85 -6.45 7.68
C HIS A 130 -1.31 -5.82 6.39
N SER A 131 -0.12 -5.23 6.47
CA SER A 131 0.55 -4.63 5.33
C SER A 131 2.06 -4.58 5.55
N PHE A 132 2.84 -4.48 4.48
CA PHE A 132 4.27 -4.25 4.56
C PHE A 132 4.79 -3.44 3.39
N THR A 133 5.94 -2.82 3.55
CA THR A 133 6.69 -2.20 2.47
C THR A 133 8.03 -2.90 2.31
N ILE A 134 8.46 -3.13 1.08
CA ILE A 134 9.78 -3.68 0.76
C ILE A 134 10.27 -3.03 -0.54
N ASP A 135 11.45 -2.41 -0.51
CA ASP A 135 12.02 -1.69 -1.67
C ASP A 135 11.02 -0.69 -2.31
N ASN A 136 10.37 0.12 -1.47
CA ASN A 136 9.34 1.10 -1.87
C ASN A 136 8.04 0.52 -2.48
N HIS A 137 7.88 -0.81 -2.51
CA HIS A 137 6.64 -1.47 -2.90
C HIS A 137 5.78 -1.75 -1.67
N ARG A 138 4.55 -1.21 -1.64
CA ARG A 138 3.58 -1.42 -0.55
C ARG A 138 2.68 -2.61 -0.86
N PHE A 139 2.63 -3.57 0.04
CA PHE A 139 1.78 -4.75 -0.03
C PHE A 139 0.71 -4.69 1.06
N ILE A 140 -0.51 -5.06 0.70
CA ILE A 140 -1.63 -5.22 1.62
C ILE A 140 -2.08 -6.68 1.63
N ASN A 141 -2.43 -7.20 2.81
CA ASN A 141 -2.97 -8.54 2.95
C ASN A 141 -4.49 -8.51 2.83
N ILE A 142 -5.04 -9.21 1.84
CA ILE A 142 -6.48 -9.42 1.71
C ILE A 142 -6.81 -10.74 2.40
N ASN A 143 -7.53 -10.66 3.52
CA ASN A 143 -7.93 -11.84 4.27
C ASN A 143 -9.20 -12.46 3.69
N LYS A 144 -9.35 -13.77 3.87
CA LYS A 144 -10.49 -14.55 3.36
C LYS A 144 -11.86 -14.09 3.91
N LYS A 145 -11.88 -13.32 5.00
CA LYS A 145 -13.12 -12.79 5.61
C LYS A 145 -13.58 -11.47 4.98
N ASP A 146 -12.67 -10.75 4.31
CA ASP A 146 -12.95 -9.42 3.77
C ASP A 146 -13.56 -9.50 2.35
N ASP A 147 -13.48 -10.67 1.71
CA ASP A 147 -14.15 -10.93 0.43
C ASP A 147 -15.51 -11.61 0.68
N ASN A 148 -16.57 -10.80 0.75
CA ASN A 148 -17.95 -11.28 0.81
C ASN A 148 -18.45 -11.87 -0.52
N ASN A 149 -17.63 -11.81 -1.58
CA ASN A 149 -17.92 -12.39 -2.88
C ASN A 149 -17.00 -13.58 -3.16
N THR A 150 -17.48 -14.47 -4.02
CA THR A 150 -16.93 -15.79 -4.40
C THR A 150 -15.54 -15.77 -5.08
N SER A 151 -14.75 -14.73 -4.90
CA SER A 151 -13.44 -14.54 -5.51
C SER A 151 -12.33 -15.14 -4.64
N SER A 152 -11.46 -15.96 -5.24
CA SER A 152 -10.27 -16.51 -4.58
C SER A 152 -9.16 -15.46 -4.35
N ILE A 153 -9.51 -14.19 -4.12
CA ILE A 153 -8.58 -13.08 -3.99
C ILE A 153 -8.12 -13.01 -2.52
N HIS A 154 -6.91 -13.49 -2.25
CA HIS A 154 -6.37 -13.53 -0.90
C HIS A 154 -4.84 -13.37 -0.84
N GLY A 155 -4.35 -13.06 0.36
CA GLY A 155 -2.94 -12.89 0.66
C GLY A 155 -2.40 -11.54 0.20
N PHE A 156 -1.07 -11.45 0.03
CA PHE A 156 -0.41 -10.18 -0.19
C PHE A 156 -0.54 -9.70 -1.64
N HIS A 157 -0.97 -8.44 -1.79
CA HIS A 157 -1.11 -7.76 -3.08
C HIS A 157 -0.38 -6.42 -3.02
N GLU A 158 0.43 -6.13 -4.03
CA GLU A 158 1.09 -4.82 -4.18
C GLU A 158 0.06 -3.75 -4.59
N SER A 159 0.06 -2.61 -3.93
CA SER A 159 -0.74 -1.44 -4.32
C SER A 159 -0.02 -0.62 -5.38
N LEU A 160 -0.54 -0.64 -6.62
CA LEU A 160 0.05 0.08 -7.75
C LEU A 160 -0.52 1.47 -7.95
N LEU A 161 -1.81 1.66 -7.65
CA LEU A 161 -2.50 2.94 -7.82
C LEU A 161 -3.64 3.02 -6.82
N GLU A 162 -3.63 4.06 -6.00
CA GLU A 162 -4.69 4.37 -5.05
C GLU A 162 -5.33 5.69 -5.44
N THR A 163 -6.65 5.70 -5.56
CA THR A 163 -7.46 6.90 -5.86
C THR A 163 -8.60 6.97 -4.85
N SER A 164 -9.36 8.06 -4.84
CA SER A 164 -10.56 8.17 -4.00
C SER A 164 -11.68 7.20 -4.40
N ILE A 165 -11.61 6.57 -5.58
CA ILE A 165 -12.69 5.75 -6.16
C ILE A 165 -12.32 4.27 -6.19
N PHE A 166 -11.06 3.95 -6.48
CA PHE A 166 -10.60 2.57 -6.62
C PHE A 166 -9.11 2.41 -6.27
N ILE A 167 -8.73 1.15 -6.03
CA ILE A 167 -7.34 0.74 -5.81
C ILE A 167 -6.97 -0.36 -6.82
N LEU A 168 -5.91 -0.13 -7.59
CA LEU A 168 -5.29 -1.16 -8.44
C LEU A 168 -4.26 -1.93 -7.62
N LEU A 169 -4.48 -3.23 -7.56
CA LEU A 169 -3.67 -4.19 -6.84
C LEU A 169 -3.02 -5.18 -7.81
N LYS A 170 -1.81 -5.64 -7.50
CA LYS A 170 -1.08 -6.66 -8.23
C LYS A 170 -0.74 -7.83 -7.32
N LYS A 171 -1.25 -9.01 -7.68
CA LYS A 171 -0.84 -10.27 -7.08
C LYS A 171 0.37 -10.80 -7.83
N HIS A 172 1.51 -10.80 -7.16
CA HIS A 172 2.68 -11.53 -7.63
C HIS A 172 2.50 -13.02 -7.36
N LYS A 173 2.81 -13.87 -8.34
CA LYS A 173 2.86 -15.32 -8.17
C LYS A 173 4.13 -15.84 -8.80
N LYS A 174 4.72 -16.87 -8.18
CA LYS A 174 5.85 -17.59 -8.76
C LYS A 174 5.54 -19.07 -8.82
N ASN A 175 5.45 -19.60 -10.04
CA ASN A 175 5.22 -21.02 -10.27
C ASN A 175 6.55 -21.76 -10.26
N VAL A 176 6.63 -22.81 -9.44
CA VAL A 176 7.82 -23.64 -9.35
C VAL A 176 7.86 -24.70 -10.46
N LYS A 177 9.04 -24.89 -11.06
CA LYS A 177 9.33 -26.01 -11.95
C LYS A 177 10.53 -26.79 -11.43
N ARG A 178 10.34 -28.09 -11.18
CA ARG A 178 11.43 -29.01 -10.89
C ARG A 178 12.22 -29.28 -12.17
N ARG A 179 13.54 -29.27 -12.06
CA ARG A 179 14.50 -29.55 -13.11
C ARG A 179 15.54 -30.54 -12.60
N GLU A 180 16.19 -31.20 -13.54
CA GLU A 180 17.25 -32.15 -13.25
C GLU A 180 18.34 -32.01 -14.31
N ARG A 181 19.59 -31.88 -13.87
CA ARG A 181 20.75 -31.85 -14.74
C ARG A 181 21.90 -32.55 -14.02
N ASN A 182 22.58 -33.47 -14.71
CA ASN A 182 23.71 -34.22 -14.16
C ASN A 182 23.41 -34.88 -12.80
N LYS A 183 22.21 -35.46 -12.65
CA LYS A 183 21.70 -36.07 -11.40
C LYS A 183 21.53 -35.09 -10.21
N VAL A 184 21.59 -33.78 -10.47
CA VAL A 184 21.28 -32.74 -9.48
C VAL A 184 19.88 -32.19 -9.77
N VAL A 185 19.03 -32.23 -8.75
CA VAL A 185 17.69 -31.66 -8.78
C VAL A 185 17.76 -30.18 -8.39
N TYR A 186 17.15 -29.31 -9.18
CA TYR A 186 17.04 -27.90 -8.87
C TYR A 186 15.67 -27.36 -9.26
N TYR A 187 15.35 -26.16 -8.78
CA TYR A 187 14.05 -25.54 -8.99
C TYR A 187 14.20 -24.20 -9.72
N GLU A 188 13.25 -23.91 -10.60
CA GLU A 188 13.13 -22.62 -11.27
C GLU A 188 11.76 -22.02 -10.95
N PHE A 189 11.74 -20.79 -10.46
CA PHE A 189 10.52 -20.06 -10.16
C PHE A 189 10.21 -19.05 -11.27
N LEU A 190 9.06 -19.20 -11.92
CA LEU A 190 8.63 -18.34 -13.02
C LEU A 190 7.53 -17.39 -12.57
N SER A 191 7.76 -16.08 -12.76
CA SER A 191 6.80 -15.05 -12.41
C SER A 191 5.54 -15.12 -13.26
N LYS A 192 4.40 -14.96 -12.59
CA LYS A 192 3.08 -14.78 -13.18
C LYS A 192 2.35 -13.75 -12.33
N ASN A 193 1.87 -12.68 -12.94
CA ASN A 193 1.18 -11.62 -12.22
C ASN A 193 -0.31 -11.65 -12.56
N GLU A 194 -1.12 -11.33 -11.56
CA GLU A 194 -2.54 -11.07 -11.71
C GLU A 194 -2.85 -9.68 -11.18
N TYR A 195 -3.85 -9.02 -11.76
CA TYR A 195 -4.28 -7.70 -11.35
C TYR A 195 -5.70 -7.78 -10.79
N VAL A 196 -5.90 -7.06 -9.70
CA VAL A 196 -7.17 -6.94 -8.99
C VAL A 196 -7.49 -5.46 -8.85
N LEU A 197 -8.75 -5.10 -9.02
CA LEU A 197 -9.25 -3.76 -8.78
C LEU A 197 -10.26 -3.82 -7.63
N TYR A 198 -10.00 -3.05 -6.58
CA TYR A 198 -11.02 -2.76 -5.57
C TYR A 198 -11.83 -1.55 -6.04
N TYR A 199 -13.12 -1.75 -6.31
CA TYR A 199 -14.03 -0.71 -6.81
C TYR A 199 -15.47 -1.06 -6.43
N ASN A 200 -16.24 -0.07 -5.96
CA ASN A 200 -17.60 -0.26 -5.44
C ASN A 200 -17.69 -1.40 -4.42
N ASP A 201 -16.87 -1.30 -3.36
CA ASP A 201 -16.82 -2.23 -2.22
C ASP A 201 -16.66 -3.71 -2.60
N SER A 202 -16.01 -3.98 -3.73
CA SER A 202 -15.79 -5.33 -4.23
C SER A 202 -14.48 -5.45 -5.01
N TYR A 203 -13.89 -6.64 -4.96
CA TYR A 203 -12.66 -6.97 -5.69
C TYR A 203 -12.98 -7.61 -7.04
N HIS A 204 -12.33 -7.13 -8.09
CA HIS A 204 -12.51 -7.60 -9.47
C HIS A 204 -11.17 -7.96 -10.09
N TYR A 205 -11.02 -9.16 -10.65
CA TYR A 205 -9.85 -9.45 -11.49
C TYR A 205 -9.89 -8.58 -12.75
N VAL A 206 -8.79 -7.92 -13.08
CA VAL A 206 -8.64 -7.02 -14.24
C VAL A 206 -7.40 -7.34 -15.08
N ASN A 207 -7.31 -8.59 -15.54
CA ASN A 207 -6.13 -9.09 -16.24
C ASN A 207 -6.13 -8.75 -17.73
N ASN A 208 -7.31 -8.65 -18.31
CA ASN A 208 -7.48 -8.46 -19.74
C ASN A 208 -8.54 -7.39 -20.06
N LYS A 209 -8.69 -7.09 -21.36
CA LYS A 209 -9.60 -6.03 -21.83
C LYS A 209 -11.06 -6.27 -21.43
N SER A 210 -11.55 -7.51 -21.55
CA SER A 210 -12.95 -7.80 -21.24
C SER A 210 -13.21 -7.65 -19.74
N ASP A 211 -12.24 -7.97 -18.89
CA ASP A 211 -12.34 -7.74 -17.45
C ASP A 211 -12.55 -6.25 -17.12
N PHE A 212 -11.71 -5.35 -17.68
CA PHE A 212 -11.89 -3.91 -17.49
C PHE A 212 -13.25 -3.41 -18.01
N ILE A 213 -13.72 -3.93 -19.14
CA ILE A 213 -15.03 -3.58 -19.70
C ILE A 213 -16.17 -4.07 -18.79
N LYS A 214 -16.03 -5.22 -18.13
CA LYS A 214 -17.05 -5.70 -17.17
C LYS A 214 -17.18 -4.78 -15.96
N VAL A 215 -16.05 -4.30 -15.44
CA VAL A 215 -16.04 -3.35 -14.32
C VAL A 215 -16.56 -1.97 -14.77
N PHE A 216 -16.15 -1.51 -15.95
CA PHE A 216 -16.43 -0.18 -16.48
C PHE A 216 -17.17 -0.23 -17.83
N PRO A 217 -18.41 -0.76 -17.87
CA PRO A 217 -19.11 -1.00 -19.13
C PRO A 217 -19.41 0.29 -19.91
N LYS A 218 -19.65 1.40 -19.19
CA LYS A 218 -19.90 2.73 -19.78
C LYS A 218 -18.71 3.26 -20.59
N PHE A 219 -17.48 2.96 -20.15
CA PHE A 219 -16.24 3.42 -20.79
C PHE A 219 -15.67 2.41 -21.80
N LYS A 220 -16.49 1.47 -22.29
CA LYS A 220 -16.06 0.45 -23.26
C LYS A 220 -15.31 1.04 -24.45
N LYS A 221 -15.80 2.14 -25.04
CA LYS A 221 -15.18 2.79 -26.21
C LYS A 221 -13.78 3.33 -25.89
N ASP A 222 -13.63 3.99 -24.75
CA ASP A 222 -12.34 4.53 -24.28
C ASP A 222 -11.34 3.42 -23.97
N ILE A 223 -11.80 2.34 -23.33
CA ILE A 223 -11.00 1.15 -23.05
C ILE A 223 -10.54 0.52 -24.37
N ASP A 224 -11.44 0.29 -25.32
CA ASP A 224 -11.11 -0.29 -26.63
C ASP A 224 -10.08 0.57 -27.38
N SER A 225 -10.28 1.90 -27.40
CA SER A 225 -9.37 2.86 -28.02
C SER A 225 -7.97 2.80 -27.39
N TYR A 226 -7.88 2.85 -26.06
CA TYR A 226 -6.61 2.77 -25.34
C TYR A 226 -5.88 1.44 -25.57
N TYR A 227 -6.60 0.32 -25.50
CA TYR A 227 -6.01 -1.01 -25.76
C TYR A 227 -5.44 -1.14 -27.18
N ASN A 228 -6.05 -0.46 -28.16
CA ASN A 228 -5.56 -0.44 -29.53
C ASN A 228 -4.35 0.48 -29.71
N ALA A 229 -4.38 1.68 -29.12
CA ALA A 229 -3.31 2.66 -29.23
C ALA A 229 -2.04 2.28 -28.43
N SER A 230 -2.19 1.59 -27.30
CA SER A 230 -1.09 1.36 -26.34
C SER A 230 -0.61 -0.10 -26.28
N ARG A 231 -0.68 -0.83 -27.40
CA ARG A 231 -0.27 -2.25 -27.49
C ARG A 231 1.20 -2.48 -27.14
N ALA A 232 2.09 -1.58 -27.55
CA ALA A 232 3.52 -1.68 -27.24
C ALA A 232 3.76 -1.58 -25.73
N LEU A 233 3.19 -0.55 -25.09
CA LEU A 233 3.27 -0.35 -23.64
C LEU A 233 2.70 -1.55 -22.86
N LYS A 234 1.58 -2.11 -23.30
CA LYS A 234 1.00 -3.32 -22.68
C LYS A 234 1.98 -4.50 -22.64
N ARG A 235 2.82 -4.65 -23.66
CA ARG A 235 3.79 -5.75 -23.76
C ARG A 235 5.07 -5.48 -22.98
N SER A 236 5.55 -4.23 -22.98
CA SER A 236 6.80 -3.87 -22.32
C SER A 236 6.64 -3.58 -20.82
N ASN A 237 5.56 -2.89 -20.42
CA ASN A 237 5.30 -2.53 -19.05
C ASN A 237 3.79 -2.56 -18.77
N LYS A 238 3.33 -3.74 -18.31
CA LYS A 238 1.92 -4.00 -18.04
C LYS A 238 1.39 -3.21 -16.84
N ASP A 239 2.22 -2.94 -15.85
CA ASP A 239 1.88 -2.15 -14.66
C ASP A 239 1.55 -0.71 -15.06
N LEU A 240 2.47 -0.05 -15.79
CA LEU A 240 2.28 1.32 -16.28
C LEU A 240 1.09 1.42 -17.26
N PHE A 241 0.90 0.41 -18.11
CA PHE A 241 -0.27 0.33 -18.99
C PHE A 241 -1.58 0.34 -18.17
N ASN A 242 -1.68 -0.51 -17.14
CA ASN A 242 -2.88 -0.61 -16.31
C ASN A 242 -3.11 0.67 -15.49
N GLN A 243 -2.06 1.22 -14.87
CA GLN A 243 -2.12 2.48 -14.13
C GLN A 243 -2.60 3.64 -15.02
N THR A 244 -2.07 3.74 -16.26
CA THR A 244 -2.45 4.80 -17.19
C THR A 244 -3.89 4.66 -17.67
N LEU A 245 -4.35 3.44 -17.97
CA LEU A 245 -5.75 3.18 -18.30
C LEU A 245 -6.68 3.63 -17.16
N LEU A 246 -6.37 3.22 -15.94
CA LEU A 246 -7.20 3.55 -14.79
C LEU A 246 -7.16 5.05 -14.46
N ARG A 247 -6.03 5.73 -14.58
CA ARG A 247 -5.98 7.19 -14.46
C ARG A 247 -6.88 7.89 -15.47
N ARG A 248 -6.96 7.40 -16.71
CA ARG A 248 -7.91 7.92 -17.71
C ARG A 248 -9.36 7.69 -17.30
N ILE A 249 -9.69 6.48 -16.82
CA ILE A 249 -11.04 6.15 -16.34
C ILE A 249 -11.40 7.01 -15.13
N PHE A 250 -10.48 7.22 -14.20
CA PHE A 250 -10.66 8.12 -13.05
C PHE A 250 -11.03 9.53 -13.51
N THR A 251 -10.29 10.11 -14.46
CA THR A 251 -10.60 11.43 -15.02
C THR A 251 -11.98 11.48 -15.70
N LEU A 252 -12.42 10.39 -16.32
CA LEU A 252 -13.75 10.32 -16.94
C LEU A 252 -14.85 10.25 -15.87
N LEU A 253 -14.68 9.42 -14.84
CA LEU A 253 -15.61 9.32 -13.70
C LEU A 253 -15.74 10.67 -12.98
N SER A 254 -14.63 11.33 -12.65
CA SER A 254 -14.66 12.61 -11.93
C SER A 254 -15.28 13.77 -12.72
N LYS A 255 -15.44 13.64 -14.05
CA LYS A 255 -16.16 14.63 -14.87
C LYS A 255 -17.66 14.40 -14.88
N GLU A 256 -18.14 13.23 -14.47
CA GLU A 256 -19.57 12.92 -14.41
C GLU A 256 -20.18 13.32 -13.07
N ASP A 257 -19.36 13.34 -12.00
CA ASP A 257 -19.79 13.75 -10.65
C ASP A 257 -19.81 15.29 -10.46
N ASN A 258 -19.39 16.06 -11.47
CA ASN A 258 -19.45 17.53 -11.52
C ASN A 258 -20.44 18.01 -12.58
#